data_AF-A0A1V0BJE0-F1
#
_entry.id   AF-A0A1V0BJE0-F1
#
_cell.length_a   1.000
_cell.length_b   1.000
_cell.length_c   1.000
_cell.angle_alpha   90.00
_cell.angle_beta   90.00
_cell.angle_gamma   90.00
#
_symmetry.space_group_name_H-M   'P 1'
#
loop_
_entity.id
_entity.type
_entity.pdbx_description
1 polymer ?
#
loop_
_entity_poly.entity_id
_entity_poly.type
_entity_poly.pdbx_seq_one_letter_code
_entity_poly.pdbx_strand_id
1 'polypeptide(L)' 'MGTPHPNSPNGCWLRHGYRIERLGKYGCKRNIYAPDGTLVLVNAGYDEQMAYCREHGLLLPEAELEKVM' A
#
# COMPACT_ATOMS: atom_id res chain seq x y z
N MET A 1 13.83 2.38 -11.80
CA MET A 1 13.10 2.60 -10.53
C MET A 1 13.21 1.31 -9.75
N GLY A 2 13.68 1.35 -8.50
CA GLY A 2 13.74 0.15 -7.65
C GLY A 2 12.34 -0.35 -7.30
N THR A 3 12.24 -1.65 -7.03
CA THR A 3 11.04 -2.25 -6.44
C THR A 3 10.77 -1.60 -5.07
N PRO A 4 9.50 -1.24 -4.76
CA PRO A 4 9.19 -0.70 -3.44
C PRO A 4 9.48 -1.76 -2.36
N HIS A 5 9.97 -1.31 -1.20
CA HIS A 5 10.15 -2.20 -0.06
C HIS A 5 8.84 -2.95 0.23
N PRO A 6 8.87 -4.27 0.47
CA PRO A 6 7.65 -5.06 0.62
C PRO A 6 6.70 -4.52 1.70
N ASN A 7 7.21 -4.16 2.87
CA ASN A 7 6.38 -3.60 3.94
C ASN A 7 6.15 -2.07 3.86
N SER A 8 6.45 -1.43 2.73
CA SER A 8 5.96 -0.08 2.45
C SER A 8 4.52 -0.13 1.93
N PRO A 9 3.73 0.96 2.00
CA PRO A 9 2.38 0.98 1.43
C PRO A 9 2.35 0.52 -0.03
N ASN A 10 3.24 1.05 -0.87
CA ASN A 10 3.32 0.65 -2.28
C ASN A 10 3.60 -0.84 -2.45
N GLY A 11 4.50 -1.40 -1.63
CA GLY A 11 4.82 -2.82 -1.68
C GLY A 11 3.61 -3.68 -1.31
N CYS A 12 2.87 -3.28 -0.28
CA CYS A 12 1.65 -3.96 0.15
C CYS A 12 0.57 -3.91 -0.94
N TRP A 13 0.27 -2.72 -1.45
CA TRP A 13 -0.74 -2.53 -2.48
C TRP A 13 -0.43 -3.37 -3.72
N LEU A 14 0.81 -3.35 -4.18
CA LEU A 14 1.23 -4.11 -5.36
C LEU A 14 1.11 -5.62 -5.17
N ARG A 15 1.57 -6.16 -4.03
CA ARG A 15 1.49 -7.60 -3.75
C ARG A 15 0.06 -8.12 -3.68
N HIS A 16 -0.84 -7.31 -3.15
CA HIS A 16 -2.23 -7.71 -2.90
C HIS A 16 -3.19 -7.26 -4.02
N GLY A 17 -2.67 -6.71 -5.13
CA GLY A 17 -3.48 -6.34 -6.30
C GLY A 17 -4.33 -5.08 -6.14
N TYR A 18 -4.01 -4.22 -5.17
CA TYR A 18 -4.70 -2.94 -4.99
C TYR A 18 -4.27 -1.95 -6.08
N ARG A 19 -5.22 -1.12 -6.52
CA ARG A 19 -4.96 -0.02 -7.45
C ARG A 19 -4.75 1.28 -6.68
N ILE A 20 -3.71 2.01 -7.06
CA ILE A 20 -3.33 3.29 -6.46
C ILE A 20 -3.65 4.42 -7.43
N GLU A 21 -4.45 5.38 -6.99
CA GLU A 21 -4.62 6.66 -7.68
C GLU A 21 -3.93 7.76 -6.86
N ARG A 22 -3.01 8.50 -7.51
CA ARG A 22 -2.22 9.56 -6.87
C ARG A 22 -2.92 10.90 -7.05
N LEU A 23 -3.07 11.63 -5.95
CA LEU A 23 -3.72 12.94 -5.90
C LEU A 23 -2.72 14.04 -5.55
N GLY A 24 -3.00 15.25 -6.05
CA GLY A 24 -2.20 16.45 -5.82
C GLY A 24 -0.88 16.49 -6.61
N LYS A 25 -0.22 17.66 -6.57
CA LYS A 25 0.96 18.00 -7.40
C LYS A 25 2.15 17.04 -7.27
N TYR A 26 2.23 16.29 -6.17
CA TYR A 26 3.33 15.36 -5.88
C TYR A 26 2.87 13.93 -5.54
N GLY A 27 1.56 13.61 -5.65
CA GLY A 27 1.05 12.28 -5.30
C GLY A 27 1.21 11.91 -3.82
N CYS A 28 1.28 12.92 -2.94
CA CYS A 28 1.43 12.75 -1.49
C CYS A 28 0.15 12.21 -0.83
N LYS A 29 -1.00 12.42 -1.47
CA LYS A 29 -2.28 11.87 -1.10
C LYS A 29 -2.77 10.88 -2.14
N ARG A 30 -3.56 9.89 -1.73
CA ARG A 30 -3.94 8.78 -2.60
C ARG A 30 -5.34 8.26 -2.34
N ASN A 31 -6.00 7.85 -3.42
CA ASN A 31 -7.13 6.95 -3.35
C ASN A 31 -6.62 5.51 -3.55
N ILE A 32 -7.04 4.60 -2.68
CA ILE A 32 -6.64 3.19 -2.75
C ILE A 32 -7.89 2.35 -3.00
N TYR A 33 -7.84 1.55 -4.06
CA TYR A 33 -8.93 0.66 -4.47
C TYR A 33 -8.51 -0.78 -4.27
N ALA A 34 -9.35 -1.57 -3.62
CA ALA A 34 -9.20 -3.01 -3.48
C ALA A 34 -9.31 -3.73 -4.85
N PRO A 35 -8.89 -5.00 -4.94
CA PRO A 35 -8.90 -5.75 -6.21
C PRO A 35 -10.29 -5.88 -6.86
N ASP A 36 -11.35 -5.84 -6.05
CA ASP A 36 -12.75 -5.85 -6.49
C ASP A 36 -13.25 -4.47 -6.99
N GLY A 37 -12.41 -3.44 -6.92
CA GLY A 37 -12.73 -2.06 -7.30
C GLY A 37 -13.26 -1.19 -6.14
N THR A 38 -13.44 -1.74 -4.94
CA THR A 38 -13.94 -1.00 -3.78
C THR A 38 -12.92 0.08 -3.35
N LEU A 39 -13.38 1.32 -3.17
CA LEU A 39 -12.55 2.42 -2.65
C LEU A 39 -12.42 2.27 -1.13
N VAL A 40 -11.22 1.93 -0.64
CA VAL A 40 -10.97 1.64 0.79
C VAL A 40 -10.29 2.77 1.53
N LEU A 41 -9.57 3.64 0.83
CA LEU A 41 -8.98 4.86 1.38
C LEU A 41 -9.16 6.02 0.40
N VAL A 42 -9.57 7.18 0.92
CA VAL A 42 -9.80 8.41 0.14
C VAL A 42 -8.83 9.48 0.58
N ASN A 43 -8.13 10.11 -0.37
CA ASN A 43 -7.21 11.22 -0.11
C ASN A 43 -6.21 10.96 1.04
N ALA A 44 -5.74 9.71 1.14
CA ALA A 44 -4.97 9.22 2.27
C ALA A 44 -3.48 9.56 2.14
N GLY A 45 -2.91 10.03 3.25
CA GLY A 45 -1.47 10.21 3.44
C GLY A 45 -0.76 8.90 3.76
N TYR A 46 0.52 8.99 4.09
CA TYR A 46 1.35 7.82 4.40
C TYR A 46 0.86 7.07 5.65
N ASP A 47 0.60 7.79 6.74
CA ASP A 47 0.24 7.16 8.02
C ASP A 47 -1.10 6.41 7.94
N GLU A 48 -2.09 7.01 7.28
CA GLU A 48 -3.40 6.39 7.02
C GLU A 48 -3.25 5.11 6.19
N GLN A 49 -2.40 5.13 5.16
CA GLN A 49 -2.11 3.94 4.36
C GLN A 49 -1.41 2.84 5.18
N MET A 50 -0.45 3.22 6.04
CA MET A 50 0.27 2.26 6.89
C MET A 50 -0.62 1.67 7.98
N ALA A 51 -1.51 2.46 8.58
CA ALA A 51 -2.50 1.98 9.53
C ALA A 51 -3.38 0.90 8.91
N TYR A 52 -3.94 1.18 7.73
CA TYR A 52 -4.74 0.20 6.98
C TYR A 52 -3.95 -1.09 6.68
N CYS A 53 -2.70 -0.98 6.22
CA CYS A 53 -1.87 -2.15 5.95
C CYS A 53 -1.68 -3.04 7.19
N ARG A 54 -1.59 -2.46 8.38
CA ARG A 54 -1.48 -3.21 9.65
C ARG A 54 -2.81 -3.85 10.03
N GLU A 55 -3.88 -3.06 10.04
CA GLU A 55 -5.22 -3.50 10.46
C GLU A 55 -5.76 -4.64 9.60
N HIS A 56 -5.44 -4.63 8.30
CA HIS A 56 -5.88 -5.65 7.34
C HIS A 56 -4.85 -6.76 7.11
N GLY A 57 -3.76 -6.81 7.89
CA GLY A 57 -2.77 -7.90 7.82
C GLY A 57 -2.01 -7.97 6.50
N LEU A 58 -1.79 -6.84 5.82
CA LEU A 58 -1.15 -6.78 4.49
C LEU A 58 0.37 -6.80 4.55
N LEU A 59 0.95 -6.55 5.74
CA LEU A 59 2.38 -6.61 5.99
C LEU A 59 2.86 -8.07 6.02
N LEU A 60 4.05 -8.32 5.47
CA LEU A 60 4.72 -9.59 5.65
C LEU A 60 5.28 -9.71 7.07
N PRO A 61 5.20 -10.88 7.71
CA PRO A 61 5.99 -11.17 8.90
C PRO A 61 7.49 -11.16 8.56
N GLU A 62 8.33 -10.91 9.56
CA GLU A 62 9.78 -10.73 9.40
C GLU A 62 10.45 -11.90 8.65
N ALA A 63 10.10 -13.14 9.00
CA ALA A 63 10.62 -14.34 8.34
C ALA A 63 10.26 -14.46 6.84
N GLU A 64 9.17 -13.84 6.40
CA GLU A 64 8.78 -13.80 4.98
C GLU A 64 9.37 -12.58 4.28
N LEU A 65 9.59 -11.48 5.00
CA LEU A 65 10.23 -10.27 4.47
C LEU A 65 11.66 -10.54 4.00
N GLU A 66 12.44 -11.31 4.77
CA GLU A 66 13.82 -11.70 4.40
C GLU A 66 13.90 -12.50 3.10
N LYS A 67 12.85 -13.24 2.74
CA LYS A 67 12.83 -14.06 1.51
C LYS A 67 12.55 -13.25 0.25
N VAL A 68 12.02 -12.04 0.39
CA VAL A 68 11.56 -11.19 -0.72
C VAL A 68 12.34 -9.87 -0.84
N MET A 69 13.32 -9.66 0.04
CA MET A 69 14.31 -8.59 -0.03
C MET A 69 15.57 -9.05 -0.76
#